data_AF-A0A087UBU4-F1
#
_entry.id   AF-A0A087UBU4-F1
#
_cell.length_a   1.000
_cell.length_b   1.000
_cell.length_c   1.000
_cell.angle_alpha   90.00
_cell.angle_beta   90.00
_cell.angle_gamma   90.00
#
_symmetry.space_group_name_H-M   'P 1'
#
loop_
_entity.id
_entity.type
_entity.pdbx_description
1 polymer ?
#
loop_
_entity_poly.entity_id
_entity_poly.type
_entity_poly.pdbx_seq_one_letter_code
_entity_poly.pdbx_strand_id
1 'polypeptide(L)'
;MGYDARFVADWNDHVWTEIFSTTQNRWLHCDSCENICDQPLIYEKGWKKLNNYIIAFSKDEIQDVTWRYTCDFDEVLKRRTLCRETWLCNIIVLLNDKLQKNAPAEYKKKLYHRRVLELAEFLTPPKYDGEHYSGRNSGSLEWRLTRKETEVPEENAYEFKLCCQEIDHRHFHIKYNCASDKYVRISDNLAETGSWTTYVFSYNNIFRKVEHDWNTVYLCRTEGSSKGSITWKFNFEESGLIIRTLRASLNSTTFESGNVKWFISTDSELKFSKIYEAKDVVPLKADEFRGSTNLTISAELVEGSGNQAWQHAQLFRQTLDSSEFPFEVEIFLDKQ
;
A
#
# COMPACT_ATOMS: atom_id res chain seq x y z
N MET A 1 -30.39 -5.51 8.42
CA MET A 1 -29.90 -4.93 9.69
C MET A 1 -30.63 -3.65 10.10
N GLY A 2 -31.28 -2.90 9.19
CA GLY A 2 -32.22 -1.85 9.58
C GLY A 2 -31.59 -0.56 10.13
N TYR A 3 -30.29 -0.39 9.97
CA TYR A 3 -29.58 0.83 10.37
C TYR A 3 -29.97 2.02 9.48
N ASP A 4 -30.04 3.20 10.10
CA ASP A 4 -30.03 4.47 9.36
C ASP A 4 -28.59 4.68 8.86
N ALA A 5 -28.43 4.68 7.54
CA ALA A 5 -27.13 4.73 6.89
C ALA A 5 -27.09 5.80 5.79
N ARG A 6 -25.91 6.37 5.58
CA ARG A 6 -25.61 7.28 4.48
C ARG A 6 -24.49 6.70 3.62
N PHE A 7 -24.62 6.84 2.31
CA PHE A 7 -23.50 6.77 1.38
C PHE A 7 -22.78 8.11 1.43
N VAL A 8 -21.47 8.11 1.66
CA VAL A 8 -20.66 9.33 1.70
C VAL A 8 -19.74 9.35 0.50
N ALA A 9 -19.76 10.43 -0.26
CA ALA A 9 -18.87 10.66 -1.39
C ALA A 9 -17.95 11.84 -1.09
N ASP A 10 -16.66 11.58 -1.07
CA ASP A 10 -15.62 12.58 -1.17
C ASP A 10 -15.34 12.87 -2.64
N TRP A 11 -15.39 14.14 -3.00
CA TRP A 11 -15.15 14.61 -4.36
C TRP A 11 -13.70 14.44 -4.83
N ASN A 12 -12.79 14.13 -3.89
CA ASN A 12 -11.48 13.58 -4.17
C ASN A 12 -11.47 12.04 -4.30
N ASP A 13 -12.58 11.47 -4.76
CA ASP A 13 -12.66 10.10 -5.30
C ASP A 13 -12.40 9.01 -4.26
N HIS A 14 -13.14 9.15 -3.17
CA HIS A 14 -13.27 8.11 -2.18
C HIS A 14 -14.71 8.07 -1.67
N VAL A 15 -15.15 6.90 -1.25
CA VAL A 15 -16.52 6.67 -0.80
C VAL A 15 -16.51 5.76 0.42
N TRP A 16 -17.40 6.03 1.36
CA TRP A 16 -17.57 5.25 2.58
C TRP A 16 -19.00 5.36 3.08
N THR A 17 -19.27 4.88 4.29
CA THR A 17 -20.61 4.88 4.90
C THR A 17 -20.62 5.68 6.20
N GLU A 18 -21.74 6.33 6.52
CA GLU A 18 -22.03 6.72 7.90
C GLU A 18 -23.20 5.92 8.44
N ILE A 19 -23.16 5.55 9.72
CA ILE A 19 -24.24 4.84 10.40
C ILE A 19 -24.68 5.66 11.61
N PHE A 20 -26.00 5.89 11.75
CA PHE A 20 -26.52 6.62 12.91
C PHE A 20 -26.50 5.74 14.16
N SER A 21 -25.76 6.15 15.18
CA SER A 21 -25.79 5.54 16.50
C SER A 21 -26.94 6.12 17.32
N THR A 22 -27.95 5.31 17.63
CA THR A 22 -29.04 5.71 18.52
C THR A 22 -28.57 5.96 19.95
N THR A 23 -27.58 5.19 20.42
CA THR A 23 -27.02 5.33 21.78
C THR A 23 -26.21 6.61 21.93
N GLN A 24 -25.41 6.98 20.93
CA GLN A 24 -24.60 8.21 20.96
C GLN A 24 -25.32 9.42 20.36
N ASN A 25 -26.50 9.20 19.77
CA ASN A 25 -27.33 10.21 19.10
C ASN A 25 -26.57 11.03 18.04
N ARG A 26 -25.68 10.39 17.28
CA ARG A 26 -24.88 11.01 16.21
C ARG A 26 -24.56 10.02 15.09
N TRP A 27 -24.09 10.55 13.97
CA TRP A 27 -23.56 9.76 12.87
C TRP A 27 -22.14 9.30 13.18
N LEU A 28 -21.88 8.02 12.96
CA LEU A 28 -20.56 7.41 13.07
C LEU A 28 -20.00 7.22 11.67
N HIS A 29 -18.76 7.64 11.47
CA HIS A 29 -17.99 7.30 10.27
C HIS A 29 -17.76 5.78 10.22
N CYS A 30 -17.93 5.14 9.06
CA CYS A 30 -17.61 3.73 8.86
C CYS A 30 -16.96 3.52 7.48
N ASP A 31 -15.73 3.02 7.47
CA ASP A 31 -15.01 2.63 6.27
C ASP A 31 -14.80 1.12 6.24
N SER A 32 -15.52 0.42 5.36
CA SER A 32 -15.39 -1.03 5.20
C SER A 32 -14.08 -1.43 4.53
N CYS A 33 -13.50 -0.58 3.69
CA CYS A 33 -12.25 -0.88 2.99
C CYS A 33 -11.06 -0.86 3.94
N GLU A 34 -11.14 -0.04 4.98
CA GLU A 34 -10.09 0.09 6.00
C GLU A 34 -10.43 -0.64 7.31
N ASN A 35 -11.61 -1.26 7.41
CA ASN A 35 -12.13 -1.90 8.62
C ASN A 35 -12.14 -0.97 9.85
N ILE A 36 -12.59 0.27 9.64
CA ILE A 36 -12.52 1.34 10.63
C ILE A 36 -13.91 1.92 10.90
N CYS A 37 -14.14 2.27 12.17
CA CYS A 37 -15.35 2.90 12.64
C CYS A 37 -14.98 4.07 13.55
N ASP A 38 -15.66 5.20 13.36
CA ASP A 38 -15.59 6.40 14.18
C ASP A 38 -14.23 7.11 14.22
N GLN A 39 -13.45 6.99 13.14
CA GLN A 39 -12.17 7.68 12.96
C GLN A 39 -12.19 8.61 11.71
N PRO A 40 -13.01 9.68 11.71
CA PRO A 40 -13.22 10.49 10.50
C PRO A 40 -11.97 11.26 10.04
N LEU A 41 -11.00 11.51 10.91
CA LEU A 41 -9.75 12.18 10.54
C LEU A 41 -8.75 11.27 9.80
N ILE A 42 -9.06 9.99 9.58
CA ILE A 42 -8.16 9.06 8.88
C ILE A 42 -7.74 9.57 7.50
N TYR A 43 -8.66 10.20 6.77
CA TYR A 43 -8.39 10.69 5.41
C TYR A 43 -7.44 11.88 5.42
N GLU A 44 -7.71 12.89 6.25
CA GLU A 44 -6.86 14.08 6.32
C GLU A 44 -5.54 13.82 7.04
N LYS A 45 -5.56 13.06 8.15
CA LYS A 45 -4.40 12.89 9.03
C LYS A 45 -3.61 11.64 8.74
N GLY A 46 -4.27 10.53 8.45
CA GLY A 46 -3.63 9.28 8.02
C GLY A 46 -3.18 9.36 6.57
N TRP A 47 -4.11 9.62 5.65
CA TRP A 47 -3.82 9.63 4.21
C TRP A 47 -3.35 10.99 3.70
N LYS A 48 -3.24 12.02 4.54
CA LYS A 48 -2.83 13.38 4.11
C LYS A 48 -3.68 13.93 2.96
N LYS A 49 -4.94 13.50 2.83
CA LYS A 49 -5.84 13.98 1.77
C LYS A 49 -6.11 15.46 1.93
N LEU A 50 -6.00 16.18 0.81
CA LEU A 50 -6.38 17.58 0.71
C LEU A 50 -7.87 17.69 0.40
N ASN A 51 -8.71 17.38 1.39
CA ASN A 51 -10.17 17.33 1.27
C ASN A 51 -10.75 18.66 0.76
N ASN A 52 -11.87 18.57 0.01
CA ASN A 52 -12.62 19.73 -0.49
C ASN A 52 -14.13 19.62 -0.17
N TYR A 53 -14.86 18.71 -0.80
CA TYR A 53 -16.30 18.50 -0.65
C TYR A 53 -16.56 17.04 -0.30
N ILE A 54 -17.19 16.80 0.83
CA ILE A 54 -17.61 15.47 1.26
C ILE A 54 -19.10 15.54 1.55
N ILE A 55 -19.89 14.86 0.72
CA ILE A 55 -21.34 14.93 0.73
C ILE A 55 -21.91 13.57 1.10
N ALA A 56 -22.77 13.54 2.11
CA ALA A 56 -23.49 12.37 2.54
C ALA A 56 -24.89 12.34 1.93
N PHE A 57 -25.32 11.15 1.49
CA PHE A 57 -26.60 10.87 0.87
C PHE A 57 -27.28 9.73 1.60
N SER A 58 -28.54 9.93 2.00
CA SER A 58 -29.40 8.88 2.54
C SER A 58 -30.76 8.92 1.86
N LYS A 59 -31.64 7.98 2.23
CA LYS A 59 -33.04 8.00 1.81
C LYS A 59 -33.81 9.24 2.31
N ASP A 60 -33.33 9.87 3.39
CA ASP A 60 -34.06 10.92 4.11
C ASP A 60 -33.46 12.33 3.86
N GLU A 61 -32.13 12.40 3.75
CA GLU A 61 -31.37 13.66 3.75
C GLU A 61 -30.08 13.56 2.93
N ILE A 62 -29.71 14.70 2.34
CA ILE A 62 -28.40 15.03 1.82
C ILE A 62 -27.77 16.05 2.77
N GLN A 63 -26.50 15.88 3.10
CA GLN A 63 -25.79 16.78 4.01
C GLN A 63 -24.33 16.97 3.56
N ASP A 64 -23.86 18.21 3.59
CA ASP A 64 -22.42 18.47 3.52
C ASP A 64 -21.81 18.10 4.88
N VAL A 65 -21.02 17.05 4.90
CA VAL A 65 -20.39 16.48 6.10
C VAL A 65 -18.89 16.75 6.13
N THR A 66 -18.37 17.59 5.22
CA THR A 66 -16.93 17.91 5.09
C THR A 66 -16.28 18.21 6.43
N TRP A 67 -16.94 19.01 7.26
CA TRP A 67 -16.43 19.51 8.54
C TRP A 67 -16.18 18.43 9.60
N ARG A 68 -16.76 17.23 9.43
CA ARG A 68 -16.46 16.06 10.27
C ARG A 68 -15.08 15.47 9.98
N TYR A 69 -14.61 15.60 8.73
CA TYR A 69 -13.45 14.90 8.18
C TYR A 69 -12.23 15.82 7.99
N THR A 70 -12.24 17.00 8.60
CA THR A 70 -11.12 17.96 8.56
C THR A 70 -10.97 18.65 9.89
N CYS A 71 -9.73 18.86 10.35
CA CYS A 71 -9.46 19.77 11.48
C CYS A 71 -9.01 21.17 11.02
N ASP A 72 -8.86 21.41 9.71
CA ASP A 72 -8.35 22.64 9.12
C ASP A 72 -9.36 23.22 8.11
N PHE A 73 -10.37 23.90 8.67
CA PHE A 73 -11.46 24.46 7.90
C PHE A 73 -10.98 25.53 6.91
N ASP A 74 -10.00 26.34 7.30
CA ASP A 74 -9.48 27.42 6.46
C ASP A 74 -8.80 26.87 5.20
N GLU A 75 -8.00 25.81 5.34
CA GLU A 75 -7.36 25.16 4.21
C GLU A 75 -8.37 24.47 3.29
N VAL A 76 -9.39 23.82 3.85
CA VAL A 76 -10.46 23.20 3.06
C VAL A 76 -11.25 24.26 2.29
N LEU A 77 -11.59 25.40 2.91
CA LEU A 77 -12.29 26.51 2.25
C LEU A 77 -11.52 27.06 1.05
N LYS A 78 -10.18 27.14 1.12
CA LYS A 78 -9.35 27.55 -0.04
C LYS A 78 -9.47 26.60 -1.23
N ARG A 79 -9.72 25.30 -0.99
CA ARG A 79 -9.85 24.26 -2.03
C ARG A 79 -11.27 24.13 -2.59
N ARG A 80 -12.28 24.69 -1.91
CA ARG A 80 -13.68 24.62 -2.30
C ARG A 80 -14.04 25.66 -3.36
N THR A 81 -13.57 25.42 -4.59
CA THR A 81 -13.70 26.34 -5.72
C THR A 81 -14.71 25.92 -6.78
N LEU A 82 -15.32 24.74 -6.68
CA LEU A 82 -16.23 24.20 -7.70
C LEU A 82 -17.60 24.90 -7.73
N CYS A 83 -18.05 25.41 -6.59
CA CYS A 83 -19.30 26.15 -6.49
C CYS A 83 -19.27 27.15 -5.33
N ARG A 84 -20.21 28.09 -5.31
CA ARG A 84 -20.37 29.03 -4.19
C ARG A 84 -20.99 28.31 -3.00
N GLU A 85 -20.46 28.51 -1.79
CA GLU A 85 -21.00 27.90 -0.57
C GLU A 85 -22.48 28.19 -0.37
N THR A 86 -22.91 29.43 -0.61
CA THR A 86 -24.33 29.82 -0.51
C THR A 86 -25.22 29.05 -1.50
N TRP A 87 -24.71 28.76 -2.70
CA TRP A 87 -25.44 27.96 -3.67
C TRP A 87 -25.54 26.51 -3.21
N LEU A 88 -24.46 25.92 -2.73
CA LEU A 88 -24.44 24.54 -2.23
C LEU A 88 -25.42 24.36 -1.06
N CYS A 89 -25.37 25.25 -0.05
CA CYS A 89 -26.32 25.21 1.07
C CYS A 89 -27.77 25.30 0.61
N ASN A 90 -28.09 26.23 -0.31
CA ASN A 90 -29.44 26.41 -0.82
C ASN A 90 -29.95 25.17 -1.58
N ILE A 91 -29.09 24.55 -2.39
CA ILE A 91 -29.44 23.32 -3.11
C ILE A 91 -29.67 22.16 -2.16
N ILE A 92 -28.83 21.99 -1.14
CA ILE A 92 -29.00 20.94 -0.13
C ILE A 92 -30.34 21.11 0.60
N VAL A 93 -30.68 22.34 1.04
CA VAL A 93 -31.97 22.63 1.68
C VAL A 93 -33.13 22.28 0.75
N LEU A 94 -33.08 22.75 -0.51
CA LEU A 94 -34.12 22.50 -1.49
C LEU A 94 -34.32 21.01 -1.79
N LEU A 95 -33.22 20.23 -1.89
CA LEU A 95 -33.28 18.79 -2.12
C LEU A 95 -33.85 18.06 -0.90
N ASN A 96 -33.46 18.47 0.31
CA ASN A 96 -33.99 17.92 1.54
C ASN A 96 -35.50 18.18 1.70
N ASP A 97 -35.98 19.38 1.37
CA ASP A 97 -37.41 19.70 1.40
C ASP A 97 -38.20 18.81 0.43
N LYS A 98 -37.62 18.49 -0.73
CA LYS A 98 -38.22 17.55 -1.70
C LYS A 98 -38.24 16.13 -1.16
N LEU A 99 -37.12 15.62 -0.63
CA LEU A 99 -37.02 14.27 -0.06
C LEU A 99 -38.00 14.07 1.09
N GLN A 100 -38.13 15.09 1.93
CA GLN A 100 -38.96 15.03 3.13
C GLN A 100 -40.41 15.43 2.89
N LYS A 101 -40.81 15.88 1.70
CA LYS A 101 -42.13 16.48 1.43
C LYS A 101 -43.29 15.67 2.02
N ASN A 102 -43.28 14.36 1.79
CA ASN A 102 -44.35 13.44 2.19
C ASN A 102 -44.10 12.74 3.55
N ALA A 103 -43.02 13.08 4.25
CA ALA A 103 -42.72 12.49 5.54
C ALA A 103 -43.68 13.00 6.64
N PRO A 104 -44.05 12.15 7.63
CA PRO A 104 -44.85 12.57 8.78
C PRO A 104 -44.17 13.69 9.59
N ALA A 105 -44.98 14.56 10.21
CA ALA A 105 -44.48 15.70 10.98
C ALA A 105 -43.50 15.30 12.10
N GLU A 106 -43.81 14.24 12.85
CA GLU A 106 -42.94 13.72 13.90
C GLU A 106 -41.59 13.22 13.36
N TYR A 107 -41.60 12.60 12.17
CA TYR A 107 -40.38 12.13 11.53
C TYR A 107 -39.52 13.31 11.05
N LYS A 108 -40.13 14.33 10.43
CA LYS A 108 -39.45 15.58 10.07
C LYS A 108 -38.80 16.24 11.30
N LYS A 109 -39.53 16.33 12.41
CA LYS A 109 -39.02 16.88 13.67
C LYS A 109 -37.79 16.11 14.18
N LYS A 110 -37.81 14.78 14.08
CA LYS A 110 -36.64 13.93 14.40
C LYS A 110 -35.44 14.24 13.50
N LEU A 111 -35.66 14.35 12.19
CA LEU A 111 -34.59 14.67 11.24
C LEU A 111 -34.00 16.07 11.50
N TYR A 112 -34.84 17.09 11.70
CA TYR A 112 -34.38 18.44 12.07
C TYR A 112 -33.56 18.44 13.36
N HIS A 113 -33.99 17.70 14.38
CA HIS A 113 -33.23 17.59 15.63
C HIS A 113 -31.84 16.98 15.40
N ARG A 114 -31.74 15.89 14.65
CA ARG A 114 -30.45 15.26 14.28
C ARG A 114 -29.56 16.24 13.50
N ARG A 115 -30.13 16.96 12.53
CA ARG A 115 -29.41 17.94 11.71
C ARG A 115 -28.85 19.09 12.55
N VAL A 116 -29.62 19.61 13.50
CA VAL A 116 -29.14 20.68 14.40
C VAL A 116 -27.96 20.21 15.25
N LEU A 117 -28.00 18.98 15.76
CA LEU A 117 -26.88 18.40 16.51
C LEU A 117 -25.63 18.24 15.65
N GLU A 118 -25.79 17.75 14.42
CA GLU A 118 -24.72 17.60 13.44
C GLU A 118 -24.12 18.96 13.03
N LEU A 119 -24.95 19.98 12.79
CA LEU A 119 -24.44 21.32 12.50
C LEU A 119 -23.70 21.92 13.70
N ALA A 120 -24.15 21.65 14.92
CA ALA A 120 -23.46 22.08 16.13
C ALA A 120 -22.09 21.40 16.30
N GLU A 121 -21.99 20.09 15.97
CA GLU A 121 -20.72 19.36 15.88
C GLU A 121 -19.75 20.08 14.92
N PHE A 122 -20.25 20.50 13.75
CA PHE A 122 -19.43 21.14 12.71
C PHE A 122 -18.97 22.57 13.03
N LEU A 123 -19.48 23.20 14.10
CA LEU A 123 -18.99 24.51 14.53
C LEU A 123 -17.59 24.44 15.15
N THR A 124 -17.17 23.26 15.60
CA THR A 124 -15.86 23.06 16.22
C THR A 124 -15.06 22.05 15.41
N PRO A 125 -13.88 22.41 14.88
CA PRO A 125 -13.02 21.45 14.23
C PRO A 125 -12.73 20.25 15.15
N PRO A 126 -12.86 19.01 14.66
CA PRO A 126 -12.43 17.82 15.37
C PRO A 126 -10.99 17.95 15.87
N LYS A 127 -10.74 17.53 17.11
CA LYS A 127 -9.39 17.55 17.68
C LYS A 127 -8.61 16.35 17.18
N TYR A 128 -7.41 16.60 16.69
CA TYR A 128 -6.42 15.56 16.46
C TYR A 128 -5.72 15.25 17.78
N ASP A 129 -5.88 14.04 18.29
CA ASP A 129 -5.34 13.57 19.57
C ASP A 129 -3.94 12.95 19.46
N GLY A 130 -3.39 12.87 18.24
CA GLY A 130 -2.09 12.25 18.00
C GLY A 130 -2.17 10.72 17.86
N GLU A 131 -3.36 10.12 17.75
CA GLU A 131 -3.48 8.72 17.37
C GLU A 131 -2.76 8.43 16.05
N HIS A 132 -2.18 7.23 15.95
CA HIS A 132 -1.59 6.70 14.72
C HIS A 132 -2.71 6.34 13.74
N TYR A 133 -3.26 7.34 13.04
CA TYR A 133 -4.10 7.08 11.87
C TYR A 133 -3.22 6.44 10.79
N SER A 134 -3.53 5.19 10.44
CA SER A 134 -2.79 4.48 9.40
C SER A 134 -3.03 5.11 8.02
N GLY A 135 -2.03 5.00 7.15
CA GLY A 135 -2.17 5.33 5.73
C GLY A 135 -3.18 4.40 5.03
N ARG A 136 -3.54 4.75 3.79
CA ARG A 136 -4.55 4.02 2.99
C ARG A 136 -4.09 2.61 2.67
N ASN A 137 -4.87 1.61 3.08
CA ASN A 137 -4.59 0.20 2.77
C ASN A 137 -5.27 -0.25 1.47
N SER A 138 -6.34 0.41 1.03
CA SER A 138 -7.14 0.03 -0.14
C SER A 138 -6.85 0.83 -1.43
N GLY A 139 -6.86 0.18 -2.60
CA GLY A 139 -6.64 0.79 -3.92
C GLY A 139 -5.24 0.58 -4.52
N SER A 140 -5.11 0.72 -5.85
CA SER A 140 -3.82 0.52 -6.54
C SER A 140 -2.77 1.54 -6.08
N LEU A 141 -1.49 1.16 -6.09
CA LEU A 141 -0.42 2.06 -5.65
C LEU A 141 -0.34 3.30 -6.56
N GLU A 142 -0.46 3.12 -7.87
CA GLU A 142 -0.48 4.18 -8.88
C GLU A 142 -1.59 5.24 -8.65
N TRP A 143 -2.76 4.79 -8.17
CA TRP A 143 -3.87 5.66 -7.77
C TRP A 143 -3.58 6.49 -6.51
N ARG A 144 -2.89 5.88 -5.54
CA ARG A 144 -2.50 6.55 -4.29
C ARG A 144 -1.41 7.59 -4.52
N LEU A 145 -0.46 7.30 -5.42
CA LEU A 145 0.68 8.16 -5.76
C LEU A 145 0.29 9.41 -6.56
N THR A 146 -0.61 9.26 -7.53
CA THR A 146 -1.06 10.39 -8.36
C THR A 146 -1.80 11.47 -7.56
N ARG A 147 -2.35 11.13 -6.40
CA ARG A 147 -3.17 12.02 -5.57
C ARG A 147 -2.43 12.62 -4.37
N LYS A 148 -1.14 12.31 -4.18
CA LYS A 148 -0.31 12.72 -3.02
C LYS A 148 -0.91 12.32 -1.66
N GLU A 149 -1.78 11.31 -1.63
CA GLU A 149 -2.46 10.79 -0.42
C GLU A 149 -1.61 9.74 0.31
N THR A 150 -0.41 9.52 -0.20
CA THR A 150 0.61 8.64 0.35
C THR A 150 1.90 9.20 -0.20
N GLU A 151 2.78 9.70 0.67
CA GLU A 151 4.20 9.67 0.33
C GLU A 151 4.51 8.18 0.18
N VAL A 152 5.07 7.74 -0.95
CA VAL A 152 5.85 6.50 -0.91
C VAL A 152 6.75 6.69 0.30
N PRO A 153 6.79 5.78 1.27
CA PRO A 153 7.90 5.83 2.18
C PRO A 153 9.15 5.81 1.28
N GLU A 154 9.91 6.89 1.26
CA GLU A 154 11.34 6.80 0.91
C GLU A 154 12.02 5.72 1.78
N GLU A 155 11.34 5.22 2.81
CA GLU A 155 11.79 4.24 3.80
C GLU A 155 12.04 2.81 3.29
N ASN A 156 11.57 2.39 2.11
CA ASN A 156 11.97 1.08 1.57
C ASN A 156 13.04 1.20 0.49
N ALA A 157 13.93 2.19 0.56
CA ALA A 157 15.17 2.23 -0.22
C ALA A 157 16.31 1.50 0.51
N TYR A 158 16.05 0.26 0.97
CA TYR A 158 17.08 -0.47 1.69
C TYR A 158 18.20 -0.89 0.74
N GLU A 159 19.42 -0.44 1.03
CA GLU A 159 20.63 -0.89 0.36
C GLU A 159 21.45 -1.75 1.33
N PHE A 160 21.77 -2.98 0.91
CA PHE A 160 22.68 -3.83 1.67
C PHE A 160 24.09 -3.26 1.65
N LYS A 161 24.57 -2.85 2.82
CA LYS A 161 25.99 -2.59 3.10
C LYS A 161 26.60 -3.77 3.86
N LEU A 162 27.89 -4.00 3.67
CA LEU A 162 28.61 -5.07 4.38
C LEU A 162 28.82 -4.72 5.85
N CYS A 163 28.65 -5.70 6.74
CA CYS A 163 29.11 -5.60 8.12
C CYS A 163 30.61 -5.98 8.23
N CYS A 164 31.24 -5.70 9.36
CA CYS A 164 32.68 -5.99 9.55
C CYS A 164 33.04 -7.46 9.29
N GLN A 165 32.20 -8.40 9.72
CA GLN A 165 32.43 -9.84 9.53
C GLN A 165 32.39 -10.22 8.03
N GLU A 166 31.47 -9.62 7.27
CA GLU A 166 31.35 -9.87 5.83
C GLU A 166 32.51 -9.27 5.05
N ILE A 167 33.05 -8.13 5.50
CA ILE A 167 34.27 -7.54 4.94
C ILE A 167 35.46 -8.47 5.19
N ASP A 168 35.63 -8.94 6.44
CA ASP A 168 36.73 -9.82 6.84
C ASP A 168 36.69 -11.16 6.08
N HIS A 169 35.51 -11.77 5.98
CA HIS A 169 35.30 -13.03 5.26
C HIS A 169 35.18 -12.86 3.74
N ARG A 170 35.02 -11.63 3.25
CA ARG A 170 34.76 -11.28 1.84
C ARG A 170 33.56 -12.06 1.26
N HIS A 171 32.51 -12.13 2.05
CA HIS A 171 31.35 -12.99 1.76
C HIS A 171 30.07 -12.39 2.34
N PHE A 172 29.06 -12.22 1.49
CA PHE A 172 27.71 -11.81 1.86
C PHE A 172 26.72 -12.91 1.50
N HIS A 173 25.80 -13.24 2.40
CA HIS A 173 24.84 -14.33 2.20
C HIS A 173 23.52 -14.04 2.91
N ILE A 174 22.44 -13.99 2.14
CA ILE A 174 21.08 -13.78 2.65
C ILE A 174 20.09 -14.75 2.02
N LYS A 175 19.09 -15.14 2.81
CA LYS A 175 17.96 -15.96 2.40
C LYS A 175 16.64 -15.31 2.78
N TYR A 176 15.57 -15.64 2.07
CA TYR A 176 14.20 -15.28 2.43
C TYR A 176 13.26 -16.46 2.27
N ASN A 177 12.42 -16.65 3.28
CA ASN A 177 11.37 -17.67 3.33
C ASN A 177 10.01 -16.97 3.28
N CYS A 178 9.21 -17.32 2.27
CA CYS A 178 7.91 -16.69 2.02
C CYS A 178 6.83 -17.20 2.98
N ALA A 179 6.94 -18.45 3.45
CA ALA A 179 6.00 -19.05 4.38
C ALA A 179 6.06 -18.41 5.77
N SER A 180 7.27 -18.26 6.32
CA SER A 180 7.47 -17.56 7.59
C SER A 180 7.51 -16.04 7.45
N ASP A 181 7.60 -15.52 6.22
CA ASP A 181 7.74 -14.10 5.90
C ASP A 181 8.95 -13.47 6.60
N LYS A 182 10.12 -14.10 6.45
CA LYS A 182 11.35 -13.68 7.14
C LYS A 182 12.58 -13.75 6.25
N TYR A 183 13.46 -12.76 6.43
CA TYR A 183 14.82 -12.82 5.93
C TYR A 183 15.75 -13.42 6.99
N VAL A 184 16.79 -14.12 6.52
CA VAL A 184 17.89 -14.63 7.35
C VAL A 184 19.20 -14.21 6.70
N ARG A 185 19.93 -13.29 7.33
CA ARG A 185 21.26 -12.86 6.88
C ARG A 185 22.30 -13.80 7.46
N ILE A 186 22.62 -14.86 6.70
CA ILE A 186 23.51 -15.95 7.13
C ILE A 186 24.90 -15.43 7.48
N SER A 187 25.41 -14.49 6.70
CA SER A 187 26.74 -13.92 6.87
C SER A 187 26.86 -12.92 8.03
N ASP A 188 25.73 -12.57 8.69
CA ASP A 188 25.66 -11.65 9.82
C ASP A 188 25.04 -12.37 11.05
N ASN A 189 25.74 -13.39 11.54
CA ASN A 189 25.36 -14.19 12.72
C ASN A 189 23.93 -14.77 12.68
N LEU A 190 23.44 -15.15 11.50
CA LEU A 190 22.08 -15.69 11.32
C LEU A 190 21.00 -14.72 11.82
N ALA A 191 21.18 -13.41 11.62
CA ALA A 191 20.16 -12.44 11.98
C ALA A 191 18.84 -12.73 11.24
N GLU A 192 17.83 -13.17 11.99
CA GLU A 192 16.47 -13.36 11.51
C GLU A 192 15.66 -12.08 11.77
N THR A 193 15.14 -11.47 10.72
CA THR A 193 14.35 -10.26 10.88
C THR A 193 13.40 -10.01 9.73
N GLY A 194 12.42 -9.16 10.01
CA GLY A 194 11.64 -8.49 9.00
C GLY A 194 10.53 -9.32 8.37
N SER A 195 9.86 -8.65 7.44
CA SER A 195 8.93 -9.22 6.46
C SER A 195 9.52 -9.05 5.06
N TRP A 196 8.84 -9.53 4.02
CA TRP A 196 9.27 -9.41 2.64
C TRP A 196 9.61 -7.99 2.19
N THR A 197 9.07 -6.94 2.84
CA THR A 197 9.39 -5.54 2.54
C THR A 197 10.67 -5.04 3.19
N THR A 198 11.15 -5.68 4.26
CA THR A 198 12.19 -5.12 5.15
C THR A 198 13.52 -4.80 4.45
N TYR A 199 13.91 -5.60 3.46
CA TYR A 199 15.16 -5.40 2.73
C TYR A 199 14.97 -5.10 1.24
N VAL A 200 13.76 -4.73 0.86
CA VAL A 200 13.46 -4.30 -0.50
C VAL A 200 13.98 -2.88 -0.68
N PHE A 201 14.56 -2.60 -1.84
CA PHE A 201 15.01 -1.27 -2.26
C PHE A 201 13.91 -0.48 -3.00
N SER A 202 13.06 -1.18 -3.74
CA SER A 202 11.79 -0.62 -4.21
C SER A 202 10.87 -1.73 -4.68
N TYR A 203 9.57 -1.48 -4.65
CA TYR A 203 8.59 -2.36 -5.28
C TYR A 203 7.40 -1.55 -5.78
N ASN A 204 6.69 -2.09 -6.76
CA ASN A 204 5.47 -1.52 -7.31
C ASN A 204 4.46 -2.63 -7.57
N ASN A 205 3.21 -2.43 -7.12
CA ASN A 205 2.12 -3.37 -7.32
C ASN A 205 2.46 -4.82 -6.91
N ILE A 206 3.20 -5.03 -5.82
CA ILE A 206 3.51 -6.35 -5.27
C ILE A 206 2.88 -6.47 -3.88
N PHE A 207 2.34 -7.65 -3.57
CA PHE A 207 1.94 -8.01 -2.22
C PHE A 207 2.13 -9.51 -1.95
N ARG A 208 2.15 -9.88 -0.67
CA ARG A 208 2.20 -11.28 -0.23
C ARG A 208 0.78 -11.83 -0.11
N LYS A 209 0.45 -12.85 -0.92
CA LYS A 209 -0.84 -13.53 -0.90
C LYS A 209 -0.74 -14.82 -0.10
N VAL A 210 -1.69 -15.02 0.82
CA VAL A 210 -1.88 -16.27 1.57
C VAL A 210 -3.20 -16.88 1.12
N GLU A 211 -3.14 -18.13 0.66
CA GLU A 211 -4.28 -18.94 0.26
C GLU A 211 -4.49 -20.06 1.29
N HIS A 212 -5.43 -19.85 2.22
CA HIS A 212 -5.72 -20.85 3.26
C HIS A 212 -6.31 -22.13 2.68
N ASP A 213 -7.19 -22.02 1.68
CA ASP A 213 -7.84 -23.17 1.03
C ASP A 213 -6.84 -24.11 0.35
N TRP A 214 -5.71 -23.55 -0.13
CA TRP A 214 -4.68 -24.27 -0.88
C TRP A 214 -3.39 -24.47 -0.07
N ASN A 215 -3.37 -24.08 1.20
CA ASN A 215 -2.19 -24.10 2.06
C ASN A 215 -0.93 -23.49 1.39
N THR A 216 -1.11 -22.42 0.61
CA THR A 216 -0.06 -21.87 -0.26
C THR A 216 0.16 -20.37 -0.01
N VAL A 217 1.40 -19.92 -0.16
CA VAL A 217 1.83 -18.53 -0.04
C VAL A 217 2.83 -18.15 -1.11
N TYR A 218 2.76 -16.90 -1.59
CA TYR A 218 3.63 -16.35 -2.63
C TYR A 218 3.57 -14.83 -2.66
N LEU A 219 4.52 -14.18 -3.34
CA LEU A 219 4.39 -12.78 -3.74
C LEU A 219 3.82 -12.72 -5.15
N CYS A 220 2.87 -11.83 -5.41
CA CYS A 220 2.29 -11.65 -6.74
C CYS A 220 1.88 -10.19 -6.95
N ARG A 221 1.31 -9.90 -8.12
CA ARG A 221 0.87 -8.55 -8.41
C ARG A 221 -0.38 -8.19 -7.62
N THR A 222 -0.56 -6.92 -7.26
CA THR A 222 -1.84 -6.46 -6.68
C THR A 222 -3.01 -6.66 -7.66
N GLU A 223 -4.19 -6.97 -7.15
CA GLU A 223 -5.37 -7.24 -7.99
C GLU A 223 -5.65 -6.09 -8.97
N GLY A 224 -5.98 -6.43 -10.23
CA GLY A 224 -6.23 -5.46 -11.29
C GLY A 224 -4.99 -4.81 -11.92
N SER A 225 -3.79 -5.03 -11.39
CA SER A 225 -2.56 -4.49 -11.98
C SER A 225 -2.04 -5.32 -13.16
N SER A 226 -1.62 -4.63 -14.23
CA SER A 226 -1.04 -5.23 -15.43
C SER A 226 0.43 -5.63 -15.27
N LYS A 227 1.14 -4.95 -14.36
CA LYS A 227 2.58 -5.14 -14.09
C LYS A 227 2.89 -4.91 -12.61
N GLY A 228 3.81 -5.72 -12.08
CA GLY A 228 4.41 -5.56 -10.76
C GLY A 228 5.92 -5.69 -10.83
N SER A 229 6.63 -5.04 -9.91
CA SER A 229 8.09 -5.10 -9.83
C SER A 229 8.58 -5.07 -8.39
N ILE A 230 9.71 -5.70 -8.12
CA ILE A 230 10.39 -5.70 -6.82
C ILE A 230 11.90 -5.73 -7.04
N THR A 231 12.64 -4.97 -6.23
CA THR A 231 14.08 -4.73 -6.40
C THR A 231 14.81 -4.83 -5.06
N TRP A 232 15.95 -5.51 -5.07
CA TRP A 232 16.93 -5.55 -3.99
C TRP A 232 18.23 -4.93 -4.47
N LYS A 233 18.86 -4.10 -3.63
CA LYS A 233 20.09 -3.38 -3.98
C LYS A 233 21.20 -3.65 -2.98
N PHE A 234 22.40 -3.91 -3.49
CA PHE A 234 23.61 -4.20 -2.75
C PHE A 234 24.66 -3.14 -3.10
N ASN A 235 25.19 -2.46 -2.08
CA ASN A 235 26.13 -1.36 -2.24
C ASN A 235 27.34 -1.57 -1.32
N PHE A 236 28.48 -1.91 -1.92
CA PHE A 236 29.71 -2.28 -1.24
C PHE A 236 30.83 -1.26 -1.47
N GLU A 237 30.54 -0.09 -2.03
CA GLU A 237 31.53 0.94 -2.38
C GLU A 237 32.38 1.36 -1.18
N GLU A 238 31.76 1.56 -0.01
CA GLU A 238 32.44 1.96 1.23
C GLU A 238 33.36 0.88 1.81
N SER A 239 33.27 -0.38 1.34
CA SER A 239 34.05 -1.50 1.88
C SER A 239 35.44 -1.65 1.26
N GLY A 240 35.70 -1.03 0.11
CA GLY A 240 36.90 -1.28 -0.69
C GLY A 240 36.98 -2.69 -1.30
N LEU A 241 35.85 -3.40 -1.35
CA LEU A 241 35.74 -4.71 -1.98
C LEU A 241 34.94 -4.62 -3.28
N ILE A 242 35.26 -5.54 -4.19
CA ILE A 242 34.58 -5.70 -5.48
C ILE A 242 33.94 -7.09 -5.56
N ILE A 243 32.86 -7.20 -6.32
CA ILE A 243 32.20 -8.46 -6.59
C ILE A 243 33.15 -9.36 -7.38
N ARG A 244 33.26 -10.63 -6.96
CA ARG A 244 33.98 -11.70 -7.67
C ARG A 244 33.00 -12.61 -8.40
N THR A 245 32.01 -13.09 -7.66
CA THR A 245 31.02 -14.07 -8.14
C THR A 245 29.69 -13.85 -7.41
N LEU A 246 28.61 -13.81 -8.17
CA LEU A 246 27.25 -13.91 -7.66
C LEU A 246 26.76 -15.36 -7.78
N ARG A 247 26.15 -15.87 -6.71
CA ARG A 247 25.27 -17.04 -6.78
C ARG A 247 23.90 -16.65 -6.26
N ALA A 248 22.86 -17.10 -6.96
CA ALA A 248 21.51 -16.80 -6.55
C ALA A 248 20.56 -17.97 -6.86
N SER A 249 19.56 -18.15 -6.02
CA SER A 249 18.38 -18.97 -6.29
C SER A 249 17.17 -18.06 -6.12
N LEU A 250 16.50 -17.73 -7.23
CA LEU A 250 15.42 -16.75 -7.28
C LEU A 250 14.16 -17.40 -7.86
N ASN A 251 13.45 -18.17 -7.03
CA ASN A 251 12.36 -19.01 -7.52
C ASN A 251 11.11 -18.21 -7.87
N SER A 252 10.51 -18.57 -9.00
CA SER A 252 9.20 -18.07 -9.43
C SER A 252 8.36 -19.17 -10.06
N THR A 253 7.05 -19.01 -10.04
CA THR A 253 6.08 -19.90 -10.65
C THR A 253 5.13 -19.09 -11.51
N THR A 254 4.86 -19.55 -12.72
CA THR A 254 3.92 -18.92 -13.63
C THR A 254 2.78 -19.86 -14.01
N PHE A 255 1.61 -19.30 -14.29
CA PHE A 255 0.40 -19.97 -14.72
C PHE A 255 -0.15 -19.28 -15.96
N GLU A 256 -0.85 -20.02 -16.82
CA GLU A 256 -1.43 -19.48 -18.07
C GLU A 256 -0.37 -18.72 -18.89
N SER A 257 -0.65 -17.46 -19.25
CA SER A 257 0.28 -16.54 -19.90
C SER A 257 1.08 -15.66 -18.93
N GLY A 258 1.11 -15.96 -17.63
CA GLY A 258 1.91 -15.18 -16.68
C GLY A 258 3.41 -15.30 -16.97
N ASN A 259 4.16 -14.22 -16.79
CA ASN A 259 5.60 -14.20 -17.02
C ASN A 259 6.34 -13.47 -15.90
N VAL A 260 7.52 -14.01 -15.53
CA VAL A 260 8.45 -13.41 -14.58
C VAL A 260 9.80 -13.25 -15.25
N LYS A 261 10.30 -12.02 -15.28
CA LYS A 261 11.64 -11.69 -15.78
C LYS A 261 12.51 -11.20 -14.64
N TRP A 262 13.73 -11.71 -14.57
CA TRP A 262 14.73 -11.27 -13.61
C TRP A 262 15.74 -10.37 -14.29
N PHE A 263 16.06 -9.24 -13.66
CA PHE A 263 17.04 -8.28 -14.12
C PHE A 263 18.14 -8.20 -13.08
N ILE A 264 19.37 -8.40 -13.50
CA ILE A 264 20.53 -8.19 -12.63
C ILE A 264 21.45 -7.19 -13.30
N SER A 265 21.75 -6.10 -12.60
CA SER A 265 22.52 -4.99 -13.13
C SER A 265 23.53 -4.44 -12.13
N THR A 266 24.46 -3.65 -12.65
CA THR A 266 25.43 -2.87 -11.89
C THR A 266 25.32 -1.41 -12.31
N ASP A 267 25.48 -0.50 -11.36
CA ASP A 267 25.42 0.95 -11.54
C ASP A 267 26.80 1.55 -11.92
N SER A 268 27.78 0.72 -12.33
CA SER A 268 29.11 1.18 -12.76
C SER A 268 29.07 1.97 -14.08
N GLU A 269 30.15 2.68 -14.43
CA GLU A 269 30.27 3.48 -15.67
C GLU A 269 29.95 2.70 -16.95
N LEU A 270 30.08 1.36 -16.91
CA LEU A 270 29.80 0.47 -18.03
C LEU A 270 28.36 -0.10 -18.02
N LYS A 271 27.54 0.23 -17.01
CA LYS A 271 26.15 -0.23 -16.79
C LYS A 271 25.87 -1.61 -17.38
N PHE A 272 26.45 -2.65 -16.78
CA PHE A 272 26.13 -4.00 -17.19
C PHE A 272 24.75 -4.37 -16.66
N SER A 273 23.84 -4.79 -17.54
CA SER A 273 22.49 -5.25 -17.20
C SER A 273 22.15 -6.48 -18.03
N LYS A 274 21.62 -7.52 -17.38
CA LYS A 274 21.22 -8.76 -18.05
C LYS A 274 19.85 -9.22 -17.57
N ILE A 275 19.08 -9.75 -18.52
CA ILE A 275 17.75 -10.32 -18.31
C ILE A 275 17.90 -11.83 -18.25
N TYR A 276 17.25 -12.45 -17.26
CA TYR A 276 17.20 -13.89 -17.07
C TYR A 276 15.75 -14.35 -17.02
N GLU A 277 15.49 -15.52 -17.60
CA GLU A 277 14.21 -16.21 -17.42
C GLU A 277 14.22 -16.95 -16.07
N ALA A 278 13.03 -17.29 -15.56
CA ALA A 278 12.84 -17.95 -14.26
C ALA A 278 13.73 -19.20 -14.03
N LYS A 279 13.96 -19.99 -15.08
CA LYS A 279 14.77 -21.22 -15.03
C LYS A 279 16.27 -20.96 -14.93
N ASP A 280 16.74 -19.79 -15.37
CA ASP A 280 18.16 -19.47 -15.46
C ASP A 280 18.71 -18.92 -14.13
N VAL A 281 17.82 -18.69 -13.16
CA VAL A 281 18.14 -18.13 -11.83
C VAL A 281 17.97 -19.11 -10.68
N VAL A 282 17.84 -20.42 -10.97
CA VAL A 282 17.65 -21.47 -9.96
C VAL A 282 18.49 -22.74 -10.30
N PRO A 283 19.78 -22.80 -9.90
CA PRO A 283 20.60 -21.73 -9.37
C PRO A 283 21.37 -20.97 -10.48
N LEU A 284 21.52 -19.66 -10.30
CA LEU A 284 22.46 -18.82 -11.04
C LEU A 284 23.85 -18.90 -10.42
N LYS A 285 24.88 -18.99 -11.28
CA LYS A 285 26.24 -18.57 -10.95
C LYS A 285 26.72 -17.60 -12.03
N ALA A 286 27.06 -16.39 -11.64
CA ALA A 286 27.44 -15.31 -12.55
C ALA A 286 28.74 -14.63 -12.11
N ASP A 287 29.76 -14.70 -12.97
CA ASP A 287 31.04 -14.01 -12.79
C ASP A 287 31.11 -12.72 -13.65
N GLU A 288 30.07 -12.42 -14.43
CA GLU A 288 30.00 -11.28 -15.36
C GLU A 288 29.88 -9.91 -14.65
N PHE A 289 29.53 -9.91 -13.36
CA PHE A 289 29.48 -8.71 -12.53
C PHE A 289 30.82 -8.41 -11.83
N ARG A 290 31.87 -9.18 -12.13
CA ARG A 290 33.17 -9.08 -11.48
C ARG A 290 33.77 -7.69 -11.63
N GLY A 291 34.32 -7.16 -10.54
CA GLY A 291 34.92 -5.82 -10.48
C GLY A 291 33.96 -4.71 -10.08
N SER A 292 32.66 -4.98 -10.01
CA SER A 292 31.66 -3.99 -9.60
C SER A 292 31.59 -3.86 -8.07
N THR A 293 31.32 -2.66 -7.57
CA THR A 293 31.12 -2.38 -6.14
C THR A 293 29.65 -2.40 -5.73
N ASN A 294 28.73 -2.54 -6.68
CA ASN A 294 27.29 -2.56 -6.44
C ASN A 294 26.61 -3.60 -7.35
N LEU A 295 25.40 -4.00 -6.95
CA LEU A 295 24.57 -4.95 -7.66
C LEU A 295 23.10 -4.66 -7.37
N THR A 296 22.26 -4.75 -8.38
CA THR A 296 20.81 -4.62 -8.26
C THR A 296 20.16 -5.87 -8.84
N ILE A 297 19.27 -6.51 -8.08
CA ILE A 297 18.47 -7.67 -8.51
C ILE A 297 17.02 -7.24 -8.52
N SER A 298 16.32 -7.37 -9.65
CA SER A 298 14.90 -7.02 -9.78
C SER A 298 14.10 -8.14 -10.42
N ALA A 299 12.86 -8.32 -10.00
CA ALA A 299 11.87 -9.13 -10.70
C ALA A 299 10.78 -8.25 -11.28
N GLU A 300 10.36 -8.57 -12.50
CA GLU A 300 9.18 -8.00 -13.15
C GLU A 300 8.15 -9.11 -13.39
N LEU A 301 6.93 -8.87 -12.92
CA LEU A 301 5.78 -9.74 -13.09
C LEU A 301 4.85 -9.08 -14.11
N VAL A 302 4.54 -9.76 -15.20
CA VAL A 302 3.70 -9.23 -16.29
C VAL A 302 2.80 -10.32 -16.87
N GLU A 303 1.93 -9.91 -17.81
CA GLU A 303 1.04 -10.80 -18.56
C GLU A 303 0.04 -11.56 -17.65
N GLY A 304 -0.49 -12.71 -18.08
CA GLY A 304 -1.63 -13.38 -17.46
C GLY A 304 -2.96 -13.10 -18.18
N SER A 305 -4.01 -13.80 -17.77
CA SER A 305 -5.28 -13.85 -18.49
C SER A 305 -6.49 -13.69 -17.56
N GLY A 306 -7.49 -12.94 -18.02
CA GLY A 306 -8.74 -12.71 -17.29
C GLY A 306 -8.58 -11.92 -15.98
N ASN A 307 -9.61 -11.97 -15.14
CA ASN A 307 -9.68 -11.20 -13.88
C ASN A 307 -8.68 -11.66 -12.82
N GLN A 308 -8.09 -12.85 -13.00
CA GLN A 308 -7.10 -13.44 -12.10
C GLN A 308 -5.66 -13.31 -12.60
N ALA A 309 -5.41 -12.52 -13.65
CA ALA A 309 -4.08 -12.34 -14.23
C ALA A 309 -3.02 -11.93 -13.19
N TRP A 310 -3.41 -11.18 -12.15
CA TRP A 310 -2.51 -10.67 -11.10
C TRP A 310 -1.80 -11.78 -10.30
N GLN A 311 -2.40 -12.96 -10.17
CA GLN A 311 -1.82 -14.13 -9.49
C GLN A 311 -1.15 -15.13 -10.44
N HIS A 312 -1.11 -14.87 -11.76
CA HIS A 312 -0.53 -15.81 -12.73
C HIS A 312 1.00 -15.76 -12.77
N ALA A 313 1.61 -14.71 -12.22
CA ALA A 313 3.05 -14.61 -12.02
C ALA A 313 3.31 -14.52 -10.51
N GLN A 314 4.06 -15.47 -9.97
CA GLN A 314 4.25 -15.63 -8.53
C GLN A 314 5.74 -15.77 -8.22
N LEU A 315 6.24 -15.02 -7.24
CA LEU A 315 7.57 -15.22 -6.68
C LEU A 315 7.45 -16.07 -5.42
N PHE A 316 8.43 -16.94 -5.22
CA PHE A 316 8.64 -17.63 -3.94
C PHE A 316 7.41 -18.44 -3.47
N ARG A 317 6.72 -19.10 -4.40
CA ARG A 317 5.56 -19.97 -4.09
C ARG A 317 5.98 -21.14 -3.20
N GLN A 318 5.34 -21.28 -2.05
CA GLN A 318 5.61 -22.32 -1.05
C GLN A 318 4.34 -22.77 -0.33
N THR A 319 4.39 -23.91 0.36
CA THR A 319 3.37 -24.27 1.35
C THR A 319 3.55 -23.48 2.64
N LEU A 320 2.50 -23.27 3.43
CA LEU A 320 2.57 -22.45 4.66
C LEU A 320 3.46 -23.02 5.76
N ASP A 321 3.75 -24.32 5.72
CA ASP A 321 4.62 -25.03 6.65
C ASP A 321 6.07 -25.19 6.13
N SER A 322 6.39 -24.62 4.96
CA SER A 322 7.70 -24.79 4.33
C SER A 322 8.82 -24.10 5.11
N SER A 323 9.92 -24.83 5.34
CA SER A 323 11.18 -24.30 5.86
C SER A 323 12.20 -23.94 4.77
N GLU A 324 11.83 -24.07 3.50
CA GLU A 324 12.73 -23.83 2.36
C GLU A 324 12.96 -22.34 2.10
N PHE A 325 14.06 -22.00 1.44
CA PHE A 325 14.43 -20.62 1.10
C PHE A 325 14.45 -20.41 -0.42
N PRO A 326 13.29 -20.04 -1.03
CA PRO A 326 13.17 -19.85 -2.47
C PRO A 326 13.87 -18.59 -3.00
N PHE A 327 14.31 -17.71 -2.09
CA PHE A 327 15.20 -16.60 -2.38
C PHE A 327 16.48 -16.80 -1.59
N GLU A 328 17.60 -16.92 -2.29
CA GLU A 328 18.93 -17.02 -1.70
C GLU A 328 19.90 -16.26 -2.58
N VAL A 329 20.68 -15.35 -1.98
CA VAL A 329 21.70 -14.55 -2.67
C VAL A 329 23.00 -14.67 -1.89
N GLU A 330 24.04 -15.13 -2.57
CA GLU A 330 25.39 -15.32 -2.05
C GLU A 330 26.37 -14.55 -2.95
N ILE A 331 27.11 -13.61 -2.38
CA ILE A 331 28.05 -12.76 -3.12
C ILE A 331 29.44 -12.95 -2.53
N PHE A 332 30.36 -13.43 -3.36
CA PHE A 332 31.78 -13.53 -3.03
C PHE A 332 32.50 -12.28 -3.51
N LEU A 333 33.41 -11.77 -2.67
CA LEU A 333 34.08 -10.50 -2.87
C LEU A 333 35.60 -10.69 -2.97
N ASP A 334 36.27 -9.78 -3.68
CA ASP A 334 37.72 -9.63 -3.75
C ASP A 334 38.11 -8.22 -3.30
N LYS A 335 39.40 -8.01 -2.98
CA LYS A 335 39.92 -6.65 -2.79
C LYS A 335 39.95 -5.92 -4.15
N GLN A 336 39.62 -4.64 -4.13
CA GLN A 336 39.66 -3.76 -5.29
C GLN A 336 41.05 -3.70 -5.94
#